data_AF-A0A7D9JAG7-F1
#
_entry.id   AF-A0A7D9JAG7-F1
#
_cell.length_a   1.000
_cell.length_b   1.000
_cell.length_c   1.000
_cell.angle_alpha   90.00
_cell.angle_beta   90.00
_cell.angle_gamma   90.00
#
_symmetry.space_group_name_H-M   'P 1'
#
loop_
_entity.id
_entity.type
_entity.pdbx_description
1 polymer ?
#
loop_
_entity_poly.entity_id
_entity_poly.type
_entity_poly.pdbx_seq_one_letter_code
_entity_poly.pdbx_strand_id
1 'polypeptide(L)'
;MEGSFKLPKLVPKQKKDLELPRFDWASIAKQKKLGSGSFGSVYLAKHAGTAQNVVVKKLKSVSIDSQTRFVKEAKILNSVKGHRNISKFLGFCSEPHSIMMQYSRFDFGFFGVEKSVSSLADFLQFVDTEFEFSSVANLLPVCVKDILAGLDYLHNHNIAHRDLKPGNILVCNQHLDDVAGDDKAMAKAYEECPIVCQLTDFGLSRSVDIIIS
;
A
#
# COMPACT_ATOMS: atom_id res chain seq x y z
N MET A 1 37.60 -22.54 14.78
CA MET A 1 36.83 -22.01 13.64
C MET A 1 35.94 -23.13 13.13
N GLU A 2 34.67 -23.15 13.50
CA GLU A 2 33.70 -24.13 13.00
C GLU A 2 32.51 -23.40 12.39
N GLY A 3 32.71 -22.93 11.17
CA GLY A 3 31.65 -22.45 10.29
C GLY A 3 31.64 -23.32 9.04
N SER A 4 31.31 -24.61 9.18
CA SER A 4 31.16 -25.47 8.01
C SER A 4 29.91 -25.02 7.24
N PHE A 5 30.09 -24.46 6.05
CA PHE A 5 28.99 -24.19 5.12
C PHE A 5 28.25 -25.51 4.86
N LYS A 6 26.98 -25.59 5.30
CA LYS A 6 26.10 -26.71 4.94
C LYS A 6 25.47 -26.40 3.58
N LEU A 7 25.54 -27.35 2.66
CA LEU A 7 24.79 -27.28 1.40
C LEU A 7 23.29 -27.12 1.71
N PRO A 8 22.62 -26.10 1.14
CA PRO A 8 21.19 -25.91 1.36
C PRO A 8 20.41 -27.09 0.79
N LYS A 9 19.50 -27.65 1.59
CA LYS A 9 18.54 -28.64 1.10
C LYS A 9 17.53 -27.94 0.20
N LEU A 10 17.53 -28.27 -1.09
CA LEU A 10 16.52 -27.82 -2.03
C LEU A 10 15.24 -28.63 -1.81
N VAL A 11 14.24 -28.01 -1.18
CA VAL A 11 12.90 -28.60 -1.01
C VAL A 11 12.01 -28.10 -2.15
N PRO A 12 11.31 -28.99 -2.89
CA PRO A 12 10.34 -28.57 -3.89
C PRO A 12 9.26 -27.71 -3.23
N LYS A 13 9.03 -26.52 -3.77
CA LYS A 13 8.04 -25.60 -3.20
C LYS A 13 6.63 -26.06 -3.52
N GLN A 14 5.81 -26.24 -2.49
CA GLN A 14 4.36 -26.32 -2.66
C GLN A 14 3.85 -24.92 -3.00
N LYS A 15 3.33 -24.76 -4.20
CA LYS A 15 2.77 -23.48 -4.62
C LYS A 15 1.27 -23.47 -4.39
N LYS A 16 0.74 -22.36 -3.89
CA LYS A 16 -0.68 -22.17 -3.59
C LYS A 16 -1.37 -21.40 -4.72
N ASP A 17 -2.56 -21.86 -5.09
CA ASP A 17 -3.50 -21.03 -5.84
C ASP A 17 -4.43 -20.31 -4.84
N LEU A 18 -4.58 -19.00 -5.02
CA LEU A 18 -5.29 -18.12 -4.08
C LEU A 18 -6.52 -17.52 -4.76
N GLU A 19 -7.69 -17.83 -4.22
CA GLU A 19 -8.92 -17.14 -4.61
C GLU A 19 -8.88 -15.67 -4.19
N LEU A 20 -9.34 -14.80 -5.09
CA LEU A 20 -9.41 -13.36 -4.88
C LEU A 20 -10.83 -12.96 -4.49
N PRO A 21 -11.02 -12.27 -3.35
CA PRO A 21 -12.24 -11.53 -3.06
C PRO A 21 -12.64 -10.66 -4.25
N ARG A 22 -13.91 -10.73 -4.67
CA ARG A 22 -14.42 -10.04 -5.85
C ARG A 22 -15.25 -8.82 -5.48
N PHE A 23 -15.22 -7.81 -6.34
CA PHE A 23 -16.15 -6.68 -6.28
C PHE A 23 -16.71 -6.39 -7.68
N ASP A 24 -17.92 -5.83 -7.72
CA ASP A 24 -18.56 -5.35 -8.94
C ASP A 24 -18.07 -3.94 -9.28
N TRP A 25 -17.65 -3.70 -10.52
CA TRP A 25 -17.25 -2.37 -10.98
C TRP A 25 -18.36 -1.33 -10.81
N ALA A 26 -19.63 -1.73 -10.95
CA ALA A 26 -20.78 -0.85 -10.74
C ALA A 26 -20.87 -0.30 -9.31
N SER A 27 -20.23 -0.95 -8.34
CA SER A 27 -20.13 -0.48 -6.96
C SER A 27 -19.17 0.70 -6.77
N ILE A 28 -18.45 1.14 -7.81
CA ILE A 28 -17.43 2.19 -7.72
C ILE A 28 -17.94 3.50 -8.30
N ALA A 29 -18.27 4.45 -7.42
CA ALA A 29 -18.77 5.77 -7.77
C ALA A 29 -17.71 6.88 -7.61
N LYS A 30 -17.95 8.04 -8.24
CA LYS A 30 -17.18 9.29 -8.03
C LYS A 30 -15.67 9.13 -8.20
N GLN A 31 -15.24 8.71 -9.38
CA GLN A 31 -13.84 8.40 -9.67
C GLN A 31 -13.03 9.68 -9.97
N LYS A 32 -12.06 10.00 -9.12
CA LYS A 32 -11.03 11.02 -9.36
C LYS A 32 -9.72 10.32 -9.69
N LYS A 33 -9.15 10.58 -10.87
CA LYS A 33 -7.84 10.02 -11.23
C LYS A 33 -6.77 10.61 -10.31
N LEU A 34 -6.01 9.74 -9.63
CA LEU A 34 -4.88 10.11 -8.79
C LEU A 34 -3.57 10.12 -9.57
N GLY A 35 -3.43 9.18 -10.52
CA GLY A 35 -2.23 9.07 -11.32
C GLY A 35 -2.36 8.02 -12.42
N SER A 36 -1.32 7.92 -13.24
CA SER A 36 -1.18 6.81 -14.17
C SER A 36 0.28 6.51 -14.44
N GLY A 37 0.61 5.23 -14.48
CA GLY A 37 1.95 4.74 -14.80
C GLY A 37 1.90 3.69 -15.90
N SER A 38 3.00 2.94 -16.04
CA SER A 38 3.16 1.84 -16.99
C SER A 38 2.14 0.70 -16.76
N PHE A 39 1.79 0.43 -15.51
CA PHE A 39 0.90 -0.68 -15.14
C PHE A 39 -0.59 -0.34 -15.16
N GLY A 40 -0.97 0.94 -15.32
CA GLY A 40 -2.38 1.31 -15.30
C GLY A 40 -2.66 2.75 -14.86
N SER A 41 -3.92 3.00 -14.58
CA SER A 41 -4.41 4.24 -13.97
C SER A 41 -4.90 3.96 -12.55
N VAL A 42 -4.64 4.89 -11.63
CA VAL A 42 -5.09 4.80 -10.24
C VAL A 42 -6.15 5.87 -10.00
N TYR A 43 -7.25 5.47 -9.36
CA TYR A 43 -8.40 6.33 -9.08
C TYR A 43 -8.73 6.30 -7.60
N LEU A 44 -9.02 7.46 -7.03
CA LEU A 44 -9.79 7.59 -5.79
C LEU A 44 -11.27 7.47 -6.15
N ALA A 45 -12.00 6.65 -5.41
CA ALA A 45 -13.43 6.44 -5.64
C ALA A 45 -14.17 6.23 -4.33
N LYS A 46 -15.50 6.25 -4.37
CA LYS A 46 -16.36 5.82 -3.27
C LYS A 46 -16.96 4.46 -3.57
N HIS A 47 -16.86 3.55 -2.61
CA HIS A 47 -17.55 2.27 -2.67
C HIS A 47 -19.03 2.46 -2.30
N ALA A 48 -19.94 2.17 -3.22
CA ALA A 48 -21.36 2.51 -3.13
C ALA A 48 -22.06 1.86 -1.92
N GLY A 49 -21.67 0.64 -1.55
CA GLY A 49 -22.28 -0.07 -0.42
C GLY A 49 -21.89 0.46 0.97
N THR A 50 -20.76 1.15 1.09
CA THR A 50 -20.23 1.63 2.39
C THR A 50 -19.99 3.14 2.45
N ALA A 51 -20.11 3.84 1.31
CA ALA A 51 -19.69 5.22 1.11
C ALA A 51 -18.21 5.51 1.46
N GLN A 52 -17.40 4.48 1.69
CA GLN A 52 -15.99 4.61 2.05
C GLN A 52 -15.15 4.98 0.83
N ASN A 53 -14.13 5.82 1.06
CA ASN A 53 -13.13 6.14 0.06
C ASN A 53 -12.20 4.94 -0.16
N VAL A 54 -12.00 4.56 -1.42
CA VAL A 54 -11.15 3.45 -1.85
C VAL A 54 -10.24 3.89 -2.98
N VAL A 55 -9.13 3.19 -3.16
CA VAL A 55 -8.24 3.35 -4.30
C VAL A 55 -8.43 2.18 -5.24
N VAL A 56 -8.64 2.47 -6.52
CA VAL A 56 -8.82 1.47 -7.57
C VAL A 56 -7.72 1.63 -8.61
N LYS A 57 -6.84 0.63 -8.70
CA LYS A 57 -5.84 0.52 -9.78
C LYS A 57 -6.49 -0.26 -10.91
N LYS A 58 -6.65 0.38 -12.08
CA LYS A 58 -7.23 -0.21 -13.29
C LYS A 58 -6.14 -0.45 -14.32
N LEU A 59 -6.07 -1.69 -14.82
CA LEU A 59 -5.15 -2.06 -15.89
C LEU A 59 -5.56 -1.36 -17.20
N LYS A 60 -4.58 -0.80 -17.93
CA LYS A 60 -4.80 -0.17 -19.25
C LYS A 60 -4.65 -1.14 -20.43
N SER A 61 -3.69 -2.07 -20.31
CA SER A 61 -3.32 -3.01 -21.37
C SER A 61 -4.16 -4.28 -21.29
N VAL A 62 -4.68 -4.72 -22.43
CA VAL A 62 -5.50 -5.94 -22.53
C VAL A 62 -4.68 -7.17 -22.96
N SER A 63 -3.35 -7.08 -23.06
CA SER A 63 -2.56 -8.28 -23.42
C SER A 63 -2.65 -9.35 -22.33
N ILE A 64 -2.68 -10.62 -22.74
CA ILE A 64 -2.78 -11.77 -21.83
C ILE A 64 -1.67 -11.73 -20.79
N ASP A 65 -0.44 -11.39 -21.19
CA ASP A 65 0.69 -11.22 -20.28
C ASP A 65 0.47 -10.12 -19.24
N SER A 66 -0.13 -9.00 -19.65
CA SER A 66 -0.42 -7.88 -18.74
C SER A 66 -1.47 -8.29 -17.72
N GLN A 67 -2.54 -8.96 -18.17
CA GLN A 67 -3.60 -9.49 -17.29
C GLN A 67 -3.03 -10.51 -16.30
N THR A 68 -2.20 -11.44 -16.79
CA THR A 68 -1.53 -12.47 -15.99
C THR A 68 -0.66 -11.86 -14.88
N ARG A 69 0.15 -10.85 -15.21
CA ARG A 69 0.95 -10.10 -14.21
C ARG A 69 0.07 -9.34 -13.22
N PHE A 70 -1.03 -8.78 -13.69
CA PHE A 70 -1.96 -8.01 -12.85
C PHE A 70 -2.72 -8.91 -11.87
N VAL A 71 -3.17 -10.08 -12.30
CA VAL A 71 -3.75 -11.10 -11.40
C VAL A 71 -2.72 -11.59 -10.39
N LYS A 72 -1.46 -11.79 -10.80
CA LYS A 72 -0.37 -12.11 -9.88
C LYS A 72 -0.19 -11.05 -8.80
N GLU A 73 -0.16 -9.78 -9.20
CA GLU A 73 -0.05 -8.65 -8.26
C GLU A 73 -1.18 -8.72 -7.22
N ALA A 74 -2.42 -8.92 -7.67
CA ALA A 74 -3.57 -9.07 -6.79
C ALA A 74 -3.44 -10.26 -5.83
N LYS A 75 -2.98 -11.43 -6.32
CA LYS A 75 -2.76 -12.63 -5.49
C LYS A 75 -1.68 -12.42 -4.45
N ILE A 76 -0.56 -11.77 -4.82
CA ILE A 76 0.50 -11.41 -3.88
C ILE A 76 -0.08 -10.49 -2.80
N LEU A 77 -0.72 -9.39 -3.19
CA LEU A 77 -1.25 -8.42 -2.22
C LEU A 77 -2.30 -9.04 -1.29
N ASN A 78 -3.18 -9.90 -1.81
CA ASN A 78 -4.16 -10.64 -1.01
C ASN A 78 -3.51 -11.63 -0.03
N SER A 79 -2.35 -12.21 -0.37
CA SER A 79 -1.64 -13.16 0.50
C SER A 79 -0.99 -12.51 1.73
N VAL A 80 -0.66 -11.22 1.63
CA VAL A 80 0.01 -10.44 2.69
C VAL A 80 -0.92 -9.43 3.35
N LYS A 81 -2.24 -9.53 3.11
CA LYS A 81 -3.23 -8.64 3.73
C LYS A 81 -3.24 -8.82 5.25
N GLY A 82 -3.43 -7.71 5.96
CA GLY A 82 -3.61 -7.70 7.43
C GLY A 82 -2.45 -7.10 8.21
N HIS A 83 -1.27 -6.94 7.61
CA HIS A 83 -0.16 -6.23 8.25
C HIS A 83 -0.34 -4.72 8.14
N ARG A 84 -0.14 -3.97 9.26
CA ARG A 84 -0.38 -2.51 9.30
C ARG A 84 0.47 -1.72 8.31
N ASN A 85 1.67 -2.21 8.00
CA ASN A 85 2.62 -1.58 7.08
C ASN A 85 2.57 -2.14 5.65
N ILE A 86 1.47 -2.80 5.26
CA ILE A 86 1.20 -3.24 3.89
C ILE A 86 -0.15 -2.66 3.45
N SER A 87 -0.23 -2.15 2.22
CA SER A 87 -1.48 -1.63 1.66
C SER A 87 -2.59 -2.69 1.70
N LYS A 88 -3.75 -2.33 2.23
CA LYS A 88 -4.84 -3.28 2.45
C LYS A 88 -5.58 -3.57 1.15
N PHE A 89 -5.44 -4.79 0.65
CA PHE A 89 -6.28 -5.32 -0.44
C PHE A 89 -7.73 -5.47 0.01
N LEU A 90 -8.66 -4.99 -0.83
CA LEU A 90 -10.09 -5.10 -0.58
C LEU A 90 -10.78 -6.03 -1.58
N GLY A 91 -10.34 -6.05 -2.84
CA GLY A 91 -10.92 -6.93 -3.83
C GLY A 91 -10.34 -6.77 -5.23
N PHE A 92 -10.78 -7.66 -6.11
CA PHE A 92 -10.41 -7.69 -7.52
C PHE A 92 -11.65 -7.76 -8.42
N CYS A 93 -11.64 -6.99 -9.50
CA CYS A 93 -12.66 -7.03 -10.55
C CYS A 93 -12.01 -7.54 -11.84
N SER A 94 -12.65 -8.51 -12.51
CA SER A 94 -12.15 -9.04 -13.79
C SER A 94 -12.45 -8.08 -14.95
N GLU A 95 -13.54 -7.32 -14.87
CA GLU A 95 -14.00 -6.50 -15.97
C GLU A 95 -14.56 -5.15 -15.48
N PRO A 96 -13.79 -4.05 -15.62
CA PRO A 96 -12.41 -4.02 -16.07
C PRO A 96 -11.44 -4.61 -15.03
N HIS A 97 -10.32 -5.20 -15.48
CA HIS A 97 -9.24 -5.70 -14.62
C HIS A 97 -8.78 -4.62 -13.64
N SER A 98 -9.19 -4.75 -12.38
CA SER A 98 -9.00 -3.72 -11.37
C SER A 98 -8.72 -4.30 -9.98
N ILE A 99 -7.79 -3.70 -9.26
CA ILE A 99 -7.48 -4.00 -7.85
C ILE A 99 -8.03 -2.86 -6.99
N MET A 100 -8.88 -3.18 -6.03
CA MET A 100 -9.36 -2.25 -5.00
C MET A 100 -8.52 -2.39 -3.74
N MET A 101 -8.10 -1.25 -3.20
CA MET A 101 -7.32 -1.12 -1.97
C MET A 101 -7.95 -0.05 -1.08
N GLN A 102 -7.63 -0.12 0.21
CA GLN A 102 -7.95 0.97 1.14
C GLN A 102 -7.29 2.26 0.68
N TYR A 103 -8.01 3.38 0.83
CA TYR A 103 -7.43 4.69 0.59
C TYR A 103 -6.59 5.13 1.79
N SER A 104 -5.31 5.41 1.54
CA SER A 104 -4.36 5.94 2.53
C SER A 104 -3.96 7.36 2.19
N ARG A 105 -4.01 8.27 3.17
CA ARG A 105 -3.55 9.66 3.05
C ARG A 105 -2.99 10.19 4.36
N PHE A 106 -1.99 11.06 4.24
CA PHE A 106 -1.59 11.98 5.28
C PHE A 106 -2.30 13.31 5.05
N ASP A 107 -3.16 13.69 5.98
CA ASP A 107 -3.90 14.95 5.95
C ASP A 107 -3.19 16.00 6.80
N PHE A 108 -2.73 17.08 6.16
CA PHE A 108 -2.17 18.23 6.85
C PHE A 108 -3.26 19.16 7.40
N GLY A 109 -4.53 18.91 7.09
CA GLY A 109 -5.66 19.68 7.62
C GLY A 109 -5.71 19.68 9.15
N PHE A 110 -5.25 18.60 9.79
CA PHE A 110 -5.08 18.53 11.24
C PHE A 110 -4.07 19.53 11.82
N PHE A 111 -3.24 20.13 10.96
CA PHE A 111 -2.23 21.13 11.31
C PHE A 111 -2.53 22.49 10.66
N GLY A 112 -3.77 22.71 10.23
CA GLY A 112 -4.22 23.99 9.67
C GLY A 112 -3.82 24.22 8.21
N VAL A 113 -3.38 23.18 7.50
CA VAL A 113 -2.94 23.30 6.10
C VAL A 113 -3.82 22.45 5.20
N GLU A 114 -4.52 23.09 4.24
CA GLU A 114 -5.48 22.42 3.33
C GLU A 114 -4.77 21.60 2.24
N LYS A 115 -4.08 20.53 2.67
CA LYS A 115 -3.34 19.62 1.80
C LYS A 115 -3.43 18.20 2.34
N SER A 116 -3.61 17.24 1.44
CA SER A 116 -3.32 15.84 1.74
C SER A 116 -2.41 15.25 0.67
N VAL A 117 -1.59 14.29 1.08
CA VAL A 117 -0.69 13.52 0.21
C VAL A 117 -0.84 12.04 0.52
N SER A 118 -0.53 11.17 -0.44
CA SER A 118 -0.67 9.71 -0.26
C SER A 118 0.65 8.97 -0.28
N SER A 119 1.71 9.50 -0.91
CA SER A 119 3.01 8.83 -0.99
C SER A 119 4.07 9.53 -0.13
N LEU A 120 5.07 8.78 0.31
CA LEU A 120 6.22 9.33 1.02
C LEU A 120 7.01 10.30 0.11
N ALA A 121 7.04 10.07 -1.20
CA ALA A 121 7.65 11.00 -2.16
C ALA A 121 6.96 12.39 -2.09
N ASP A 122 5.63 12.42 -2.21
CA ASP A 122 4.86 13.66 -2.17
C ASP A 122 4.94 14.32 -0.79
N PHE A 123 4.96 13.52 0.28
CA PHE A 123 5.13 14.00 1.64
C PHE A 123 6.47 14.70 1.84
N LEU A 124 7.58 14.05 1.46
CA LEU A 124 8.91 14.62 1.58
C LEU A 124 9.05 15.89 0.74
N GLN A 125 8.52 15.89 -0.48
CA GLN A 125 8.56 17.06 -1.35
C GLN A 125 7.74 18.23 -0.77
N PHE A 126 6.54 17.96 -0.26
CA PHE A 126 5.70 19.00 0.33
C PHE A 126 6.32 19.57 1.60
N VAL A 127 6.85 18.70 2.48
CA VAL A 127 7.58 19.14 3.67
C VAL A 127 8.75 20.02 3.28
N ASP A 128 9.62 19.57 2.37
CA ASP A 128 10.81 20.33 1.96
C ASP A 128 10.47 21.70 1.35
N THR A 129 9.31 21.80 0.68
CA THR A 129 8.87 23.04 0.02
C THR A 129 8.23 24.03 1.00
N GLU A 130 7.36 23.56 1.89
CA GLU A 130 6.51 24.42 2.73
C GLU A 130 7.02 24.56 4.17
N PHE A 131 7.90 23.66 4.61
CA PHE A 131 8.39 23.60 5.99
C PHE A 131 9.90 23.41 6.02
N GLU A 132 10.56 23.89 7.07
CA GLU A 132 11.92 23.42 7.34
C GLU A 132 11.84 21.95 7.76
N PHE A 133 12.63 21.10 7.10
CA PHE A 133 12.68 19.64 7.33
C PHE A 133 12.90 19.27 8.80
N SER A 134 13.49 20.18 9.59
CA SER A 134 13.60 20.12 11.05
C SER A 134 12.27 19.83 11.75
N SER A 135 11.15 20.35 11.23
CA SER A 135 9.81 20.23 11.80
C SER A 135 9.25 18.81 11.74
N VAL A 136 9.75 17.97 10.81
CA VAL A 136 9.30 16.58 10.64
C VAL A 136 10.41 15.56 10.81
N ALA A 137 11.61 15.98 11.21
CA ALA A 137 12.77 15.10 11.36
C ALA A 137 12.47 13.91 12.30
N ASN A 138 11.66 14.14 13.33
CA ASN A 138 11.21 13.11 14.27
C ASN A 138 10.26 12.07 13.66
N LEU A 139 9.65 12.34 12.50
CA LEU A 139 8.80 11.39 11.79
C LEU A 139 9.62 10.38 10.98
N LEU A 140 10.82 10.74 10.52
CA LEU A 140 11.62 9.86 9.68
C LEU A 140 11.99 8.52 10.35
N PRO A 141 12.42 8.48 11.63
CA PRO A 141 12.65 7.22 12.32
C PRO A 141 11.41 6.32 12.37
N VAL A 142 10.21 6.93 12.54
CA VAL A 142 8.93 6.20 12.53
C VAL A 142 8.66 5.63 11.14
N CYS A 143 8.83 6.43 10.08
CA CYS A 143 8.69 5.97 8.70
C CYS A 143 9.63 4.80 8.39
N VAL A 144 10.91 4.92 8.76
CA VAL A 144 11.91 3.86 8.52
C VAL A 144 11.54 2.58 9.27
N LYS A 145 11.14 2.69 10.54
CA LYS A 145 10.68 1.54 11.34
C LYS A 145 9.50 0.83 10.67
N ASP A 146 8.51 1.59 10.21
CA ASP A 146 7.33 1.05 9.54
C ASP A 146 7.66 0.38 8.20
N ILE A 147 8.53 0.98 7.40
CA ILE A 147 9.02 0.39 6.14
C ILE A 147 9.74 -0.93 6.41
N LEU A 148 10.64 -0.95 7.40
CA LEU A 148 11.37 -2.17 7.79
C LEU A 148 10.44 -3.25 8.32
N ALA A 149 9.43 -2.90 9.13
CA ALA A 149 8.42 -3.86 9.60
C ALA A 149 7.61 -4.45 8.43
N GLY A 150 7.22 -3.63 7.45
CA GLY A 150 6.57 -4.10 6.23
C GLY A 150 7.47 -5.05 5.42
N LEU A 151 8.75 -4.72 5.25
CA LEU A 151 9.70 -5.56 4.52
C LEU A 151 9.98 -6.88 5.23
N ASP A 152 10.19 -6.86 6.56
CA ASP A 152 10.36 -8.05 7.36
C ASP A 152 9.14 -8.98 7.23
N TYR A 153 7.94 -8.42 7.33
CA TYR A 153 6.71 -9.17 7.09
C TYR A 153 6.67 -9.82 5.70
N LEU A 154 7.01 -9.09 4.63
CA LEU A 154 7.06 -9.66 3.27
C LEU A 154 8.11 -10.78 3.16
N HIS A 155 9.30 -10.59 3.73
CA HIS A 155 10.38 -11.56 3.67
C HIS A 155 10.04 -12.84 4.43
N ASN A 156 9.38 -12.73 5.58
CA ASN A 156 8.84 -13.88 6.33
C ASN A 156 7.74 -14.63 5.56
N HIS A 157 7.15 -14.02 4.51
CA HIS A 157 6.22 -14.64 3.57
C HIS A 157 6.88 -15.02 2.22
N ASN A 158 8.21 -15.07 2.15
CA ASN A 158 8.98 -15.37 0.94
C ASN A 158 8.64 -14.47 -0.26
N ILE A 159 8.35 -13.19 0.01
CA ILE A 159 8.01 -12.19 -1.01
C ILE A 159 9.09 -11.11 -1.03
N ALA A 160 9.71 -10.93 -2.20
CA ALA A 160 10.57 -9.79 -2.46
C ALA A 160 9.77 -8.68 -3.16
N HIS A 161 9.77 -7.46 -2.60
CA HIS A 161 9.04 -6.31 -3.15
C HIS A 161 9.55 -5.89 -4.54
N ARG A 162 10.88 -5.75 -4.68
CA ARG A 162 11.65 -5.46 -5.92
C ARG A 162 11.45 -4.08 -6.57
N ASP A 163 10.58 -3.23 -6.03
CA ASP A 163 10.42 -1.83 -6.47
C ASP A 163 10.26 -0.89 -5.27
N LEU A 164 11.19 -0.96 -4.31
CA LEU A 164 11.15 -0.11 -3.12
C LEU A 164 11.68 1.29 -3.46
N LYS A 165 10.81 2.30 -3.36
CA LYS A 165 11.11 3.72 -3.56
C LYS A 165 10.06 4.57 -2.82
N PRO A 166 10.32 5.84 -2.48
CA PRO A 166 9.37 6.69 -1.75
C PRO A 166 7.98 6.79 -2.39
N GLY A 167 7.89 6.73 -3.73
CA GLY A 167 6.59 6.74 -4.43
C GLY A 167 5.75 5.48 -4.24
N ASN A 168 6.36 4.37 -3.79
CA ASN A 168 5.70 3.09 -3.49
C ASN A 168 5.54 2.87 -1.97
N ILE A 169 5.76 3.91 -1.16
CA ILE A 169 5.44 3.93 0.26
C ILE A 169 4.24 4.86 0.44
N LEU A 170 3.12 4.33 0.89
CA LEU A 170 1.98 5.15 1.28
C LEU A 170 2.23 5.75 2.67
N VAL A 171 1.75 6.97 2.89
CA VAL A 171 1.75 7.64 4.20
C VAL A 171 0.32 7.86 4.66
N CYS A 172 0.04 7.63 5.94
CA CYS A 172 -1.24 8.00 6.51
C CYS A 172 -1.25 8.40 7.98
N ASN A 173 -2.20 9.26 8.33
CA ASN A 173 -2.57 9.65 9.68
C ASN A 173 -4.10 9.60 9.88
N GLN A 174 -4.83 8.84 9.05
CA GLN A 174 -6.31 8.78 9.08
C GLN A 174 -6.90 8.22 10.36
N HIS A 175 -6.12 7.56 11.22
CA HIS A 175 -6.58 7.17 12.55
C HIS A 175 -6.90 8.40 13.43
N LEU A 176 -6.41 9.59 13.07
CA LEU A 176 -6.79 10.84 13.71
C LEU A 176 -8.22 11.27 13.34
N ASP A 177 -8.79 10.78 12.23
CA ASP A 177 -10.19 11.05 11.87
C ASP A 177 -11.15 10.53 12.98
N ASP A 178 -10.78 9.42 13.65
CA ASP A 178 -11.61 8.78 14.70
C ASP A 178 -11.70 9.60 16.00
N VAL A 179 -10.72 10.48 16.23
CA VAL A 179 -10.63 11.34 17.43
C VAL A 179 -10.74 12.83 17.09
N ALA A 180 -11.10 13.14 15.83
CA ALA A 180 -11.20 14.51 15.36
C ALA A 180 -12.23 15.31 16.19
N GLY A 181 -11.83 16.48 16.69
CA GLY A 181 -12.65 17.35 17.51
C GLY A 181 -12.42 17.24 19.02
N ASP A 182 -11.59 16.31 19.49
CA ASP A 182 -11.03 16.29 20.85
C ASP A 182 -9.52 16.54 20.79
N ASP A 183 -9.12 17.78 21.04
CA ASP A 183 -7.72 18.21 20.95
C ASP A 183 -6.78 17.37 21.85
N LYS A 184 -7.26 16.92 23.01
CA LYS A 184 -6.44 16.10 23.93
C LYS A 184 -6.28 14.68 23.40
N ALA A 185 -7.35 14.09 22.91
CA ALA A 185 -7.30 12.75 22.30
C ALA A 185 -6.46 12.76 21.02
N MET A 186 -6.57 13.81 20.20
CA MET A 186 -5.74 14.01 19.01
C MET A 186 -4.27 14.15 19.36
N ALA A 187 -3.91 15.00 20.33
CA ALA A 187 -2.52 15.17 20.76
C ALA A 187 -1.91 13.83 21.21
N LYS A 188 -2.66 13.06 22.01
CA LYS A 188 -2.23 11.73 22.46
C LYS A 188 -2.08 10.74 21.29
N ALA A 189 -3.06 10.68 20.39
CA ALA A 189 -3.01 9.78 19.23
C ALA A 189 -1.83 10.11 18.30
N TYR A 190 -1.57 11.41 18.09
CA TYR A 190 -0.43 11.88 17.31
C TYR A 190 0.91 11.57 17.98
N GLU A 191 1.02 11.73 19.31
CA GLU A 191 2.23 11.37 20.06
C GLU A 191 2.54 9.87 19.97
N GLU A 192 1.50 9.03 20.05
CA GLU A 192 1.64 7.57 19.97
C GLU A 192 1.93 7.08 18.54
N CYS A 193 1.32 7.70 17.52
CA CYS A 193 1.41 7.25 16.14
C CYS A 193 1.27 8.42 15.14
N PRO A 194 2.28 9.27 14.96
CA PRO A 194 2.13 10.50 14.17
C PRO A 194 1.94 10.22 12.66
N ILE A 195 2.47 9.09 12.20
CA ILE A 195 2.43 8.65 10.80
C ILE A 195 2.49 7.13 10.73
N VAL A 196 1.82 6.56 9.74
CA VAL A 196 1.94 5.15 9.36
C VAL A 196 2.46 5.06 7.93
N CYS A 197 3.47 4.24 7.70
CA CYS A 197 3.96 3.93 6.35
C CYS A 197 3.52 2.54 5.90
N GLN A 198 3.09 2.42 4.64
CA GLN A 198 2.61 1.15 4.09
C GLN A 198 3.25 0.86 2.73
N LEU A 199 3.78 -0.35 2.54
CA LEU A 199 4.29 -0.78 1.23
C LEU A 199 3.13 -1.00 0.24
N THR A 200 3.30 -0.52 -0.99
CA THR A 200 2.34 -0.68 -2.08
C THR A 200 3.05 -0.94 -3.42
N ASP A 201 2.26 -1.20 -4.47
CA ASP A 201 2.70 -1.48 -5.84
C ASP A 201 3.54 -2.76 -5.97
N PHE A 202 2.84 -3.89 -5.95
CA PHE A 202 3.43 -5.23 -6.01
C PHE A 202 3.64 -5.74 -7.44
N GLY A 203 3.52 -4.87 -8.45
CA GLY A 203 3.58 -5.25 -9.87
C GLY A 203 4.90 -5.90 -10.30
N LEU A 204 6.00 -5.57 -9.62
CA LEU A 204 7.33 -6.16 -9.84
C LEU A 204 7.71 -7.22 -8.80
N SER A 205 6.86 -7.44 -7.80
CA SER A 205 7.14 -8.35 -6.70
C SER A 205 7.23 -9.80 -7.16
N ARG A 206 8.03 -10.58 -6.44
CA ARG A 206 8.11 -12.03 -6.61
C ARG A 206 7.85 -12.71 -5.29
N SER A 207 6.80 -13.53 -5.29
CA SER A 207 6.64 -14.62 -4.34
C SER A 207 7.24 -15.89 -4.93
N VAL A 208 7.81 -16.72 -4.08
CA VAL A 208 8.24 -18.05 -4.48
C VAL A 208 7.15 -19.12 -4.27
N ASP A 209 6.06 -18.77 -3.58
CA ASP A 209 5.05 -19.71 -3.10
C ASP A 209 3.67 -19.54 -3.79
N ILE A 210 3.49 -18.52 -4.63
CA ILE A 210 2.22 -18.20 -5.31
C ILE A 210 2.31 -18.53 -6.81
N ILE A 211 1.33 -19.30 -7.33
CA ILE A 211 1.20 -19.60 -8.77
C ILE A 211 0.33 -18.55 -9.47
N ILE A 212 0.63 -18.31 -10.75
CA ILE A 212 -0.35 -17.80 -11.71
C ILE A 212 -0.76 -19.00 -12.56
N SER A 213 -1.91 -19.58 -12.25
CA SER A 213 -2.59 -20.60 -13.07
C SER A 213 -3.29 -19.90 -14.24
#